data_AF-A0A257AHE6-F1
#
_entry.id   AF-A0A257AHE6-F1
#
_cell.length_a   1.000
_cell.length_b   1.000
_cell.length_c   1.000
_cell.angle_alpha   90.00
_cell.angle_beta   90.00
_cell.angle_gamma   90.00
#
_symmetry.space_group_name_H-M   'P 1'
#
loop_
_entity.id
_entity.type
_entity.pdbx_description
1 polymer ?
#
loop_
_entity_poly.entity_id
_entity_poly.type
_entity_poly.pdbx_seq_one_letter_code
_entity_poly.pdbx_strand_id
1 'polypeptide(L)' 'MSTMSLVSKGISAIIALAFLGVYAVSVVEIRFGEPTYIMLSSIADAIFKEFVLAFEVLAILLFAALIGAVYIARKNGGDA' A
#
# COMPACT_ATOMS: atom_id res chain seq x y z
N MET A 1 16.89 -0.17 -26.66
CA MET A 1 15.93 -0.46 -25.57
C MET A 1 15.30 -1.81 -25.87
N SER A 2 15.62 -2.86 -25.10
CA SER A 2 15.12 -4.21 -25.41
C SER A 2 13.60 -4.23 -25.28
N THR A 3 12.90 -4.86 -26.23
CA THR A 3 11.44 -5.02 -26.23
C THR A 3 10.91 -5.51 -24.88
N MET A 4 11.67 -6.36 -24.20
CA MET A 4 11.41 -6.87 -22.85
C MET A 4 11.31 -5.77 -21.78
N SER A 5 12.13 -4.70 -21.87
CA SER A 5 12.09 -3.55 -20.96
C SER A 5 10.91 -2.61 -21.20
N LEU A 6 10.41 -2.56 -22.44
CA LEU A 6 9.24 -1.77 -22.81
C LEU A 6 7.96 -2.47 -22.31
N VAL A 7 7.90 -3.79 -22.46
CA VAL A 7 6.81 -4.64 -21.96
C VAL A 7 6.73 -4.58 -20.44
N SER A 8 7.86 -4.70 -19.71
CA SER A 8 7.86 -4.61 -18.24
C SER A 8 7.40 -3.24 -17.73
N LYS A 9 7.82 -2.15 -18.40
CA LYS A 9 7.36 -0.79 -18.10
C LYS A 9 5.86 -0.63 -18.35
N GLY A 10 5.36 -1.15 -19.48
CA GLY A 10 3.93 -1.13 -19.80
C GLY A 10 3.09 -1.86 -18.75
N ILE A 11 3.51 -3.06 -18.36
CA ILE A 11 2.83 -3.84 -17.31
C ILE A 11 2.85 -3.09 -15.97
N SER A 12 3.99 -2.53 -15.58
CA SER A 12 4.09 -1.77 -14.32
C SER A 12 3.18 -0.54 -14.28
N ALA A 13 3.06 0.17 -15.41
CA ALA A 13 2.19 1.33 -15.53
C ALA A 13 0.71 0.95 -15.44
N ILE A 14 0.32 -0.17 -16.06
CA ILE A 14 -1.05 -0.69 -16.00
C ILE A 14 -1.41 -1.09 -14.56
N ILE A 15 -0.51 -1.80 -13.86
CA ILE A 15 -0.72 -2.19 -12.46
C ILE A 15 -0.86 -0.96 -11.55
N ALA A 16 0.02 0.03 -11.73
CA ALA A 16 -0.05 1.27 -10.96
C ALA A 16 -1.37 2.03 -11.19
N LEU A 17 -1.82 2.15 -12.44
CA LEU A 17 -3.09 2.79 -12.78
C LEU A 17 -4.29 2.03 -12.24
N ALA A 18 -4.27 0.69 -12.32
CA ALA A 18 -5.33 -0.14 -11.76
C ALA A 18 -5.43 0.02 -10.25
N PHE A 19 -4.29 0.00 -9.55
CA PHE A 19 -4.25 0.19 -8.09
C PHE A 19 -4.74 1.59 -7.69
N LEU A 20 -4.28 2.63 -8.40
CA LEU A 20 -4.72 4.01 -8.18
C LEU A 20 -6.24 4.16 -8.41
N GLY A 21 -6.77 3.54 -9.47
CA GLY A 21 -8.18 3.59 -9.81
C GLY A 21 -9.06 2.93 -8.74
N VAL A 22 -8.68 1.74 -8.30
CA VAL A 22 -9.39 1.04 -7.21
C VAL A 22 -9.33 1.86 -5.93
N TYR A 23 -8.16 2.36 -5.55
CA TYR A 23 -8.00 3.21 -4.37
C TYR A 23 -8.88 4.46 -4.44
N ALA A 24 -8.90 5.16 -5.58
CA ALA A 24 -9.69 6.37 -5.76
C ALA A 24 -11.20 6.10 -5.61
N VAL A 25 -11.70 5.00 -6.19
CA VAL A 25 -13.10 4.59 -6.03
C VAL A 25 -13.41 4.27 -4.58
N SER A 26 -12.55 3.48 -3.92
CA SER A 26 -12.74 3.12 -2.52
C SER A 26 -12.79 4.34 -1.60
N VAL A 27 -11.98 5.37 -1.84
CA VAL A 27 -11.97 6.60 -1.05
C VAL A 27 -13.23 7.44 -1.27
N VAL A 28 -13.73 7.54 -2.51
CA VAL A 28 -14.93 8.33 -2.84
C VAL A 28 -16.19 7.72 -2.22
N GLU A 29 -16.22 6.41 -2.06
CA GLU A 29 -17.35 5.71 -1.42
C GLU A 29 -17.33 5.80 0.11
N ILE A 30 -16.26 6.34 0.72
CA ILE A 30 -16.21 6.54 2.17
C ILE A 30 -17.20 7.63 2.56
N ARG A 31 -18.37 7.20 3.02
CA ARG A 31 -19.34 8.04 3.72
C ARG A 31 -18.85 8.17 5.17
N PHE A 32 -18.15 9.26 5.47
CA PHE A 32 -17.90 9.62 6.86
C PHE A 32 -19.25 9.95 7.52
N GLY A 33 -19.77 9.02 8.31
CA GLY A 33 -20.95 9.25 9.15
C GLY A 33 -20.64 10.24 10.27
N GLU A 34 -21.60 10.46 11.17
CA GLU A 34 -21.31 11.22 12.39
C GLU A 34 -20.15 10.56 13.16
N PRO A 35 -19.22 11.35 13.73
CA PRO A 35 -18.09 10.82 14.48
C PRO A 35 -18.61 9.98 15.63
N THR A 36 -18.55 8.66 15.45
CA THR A 36 -18.93 7.71 16.49
C THR A 36 -17.77 7.65 17.48
N TYR A 37 -18.04 7.90 18.76
CA TYR A 37 -17.07 7.66 19.82
C TYR A 37 -16.92 6.15 20.01
N ILE A 38 -16.01 5.55 19.25
CA ILE A 38 -15.65 4.14 19.39
C ILE A 38 -14.65 4.05 20.54
N MET A 39 -14.91 3.17 21.51
CA MET A 39 -13.94 2.93 22.57
C MET A 39 -12.67 2.31 22.01
N LEU A 40 -11.51 2.79 22.47
CA LEU A 40 -10.20 2.28 22.05
C LEU A 40 -10.09 0.76 22.20
N SER A 41 -10.71 0.20 23.25
CA SER A 41 -10.76 -1.24 23.49
C SER A 41 -11.43 -2.01 22.34
N SER A 42 -12.49 -1.45 21.74
CA SER A 42 -13.20 -2.08 20.62
C SER A 42 -12.36 -2.07 19.35
N ILE A 43 -11.58 -1.01 19.12
CA ILE A 43 -10.63 -0.94 17.98
C ILE A 43 -9.50 -1.95 18.18
N ALA A 44 -8.95 -2.02 19.40
CA ALA A 44 -7.90 -2.99 19.73
C ALA A 44 -8.38 -4.43 19.54
N ASP A 45 -9.59 -4.76 19.98
CA ASP A 45 -10.18 -6.08 19.79
C ASP A 45 -10.40 -6.41 18.31
N ALA A 46 -10.90 -5.45 17.52
CA ALA A 46 -11.05 -5.65 16.08
C ALA A 46 -9.68 -5.96 15.41
N ILE A 47 -8.64 -5.18 15.70
CA ILE A 47 -7.30 -5.36 15.10
C ILE A 47 -6.66 -6.69 15.55
N PHE A 48 -6.68 -6.97 16.85
CA PHE A 48 -5.90 -8.05 17.46
C PHE A 48 -6.67 -9.35 17.71
N LYS A 49 -7.98 -9.41 17.42
CA LYS A 49 -8.76 -10.66 17.50
C LYS A 49 -9.45 -10.99 16.19
N GLU A 50 -10.13 -10.03 15.57
CA GLU A 50 -10.94 -10.29 14.37
C GLU A 50 -10.11 -10.21 13.08
N PHE A 51 -9.22 -9.22 12.97
CA PHE A 51 -8.48 -8.90 11.75
C PHE A 51 -6.97 -9.15 11.86
N VAL A 52 -6.54 -10.07 12.74
CA VAL A 52 -5.12 -10.38 12.99
C VAL A 52 -4.36 -10.66 11.70
N LEU A 53 -4.92 -11.51 10.84
CA LEU A 53 -4.27 -11.90 9.60
C LEU A 53 -4.11 -10.72 8.62
N ALA A 54 -5.11 -9.84 8.54
CA ALA A 54 -5.01 -8.64 7.71
C ALA A 54 -3.95 -7.66 8.26
N PHE A 55 -3.87 -7.52 9.58
CA PHE A 55 -2.84 -6.71 10.24
C PHE A 55 -1.43 -7.23 9.97
N GLU A 56 -1.21 -8.55 10.03
CA GLU A 56 0.10 -9.14 9.73
C GLU A 56 0.51 -8.96 8.27
N VAL A 57 -0.42 -9.14 7.33
CA VAL A 57 -0.18 -8.88 5.90
C VAL A 57 0.21 -7.43 5.67
N LEU A 58 -0.47 -6.48 6.32
CA LEU A 58 -0.11 -5.06 6.27
C LEU A 58 1.30 -4.81 6.82
N ALA A 59 1.68 -5.45 7.94
CA ALA A 59 3.02 -5.30 8.51
C ALA A 59 4.12 -5.78 7.56
N ILE A 60 3.94 -6.94 6.91
CA ILE A 60 4.88 -7.47 5.92
C ILE A 60 4.94 -6.56 4.68
N LEU A 61 3.78 -6.07 4.21
CA LEU A 61 3.71 -5.14 3.08
C LEU A 61 4.48 -3.86 3.36
N LEU A 62 4.30 -3.27 4.54
CA LEU A 62 5.02 -2.06 4.97
C LEU A 62 6.53 -2.32 5.09
N PHE A 63 6.93 -3.49 5.59
CA PHE A 63 8.32 -3.89 5.66
C PHE A 63 8.96 -4.00 4.26
N ALA A 64 8.28 -4.66 3.32
CA ALA A 64 8.73 -4.76 1.94
C ALA A 64 8.82 -3.38 1.26
N ALA A 65 7.83 -2.50 1.52
CA ALA A 65 7.82 -1.13 1.01
C ALA A 65 9.02 -0.33 1.54
N LEU A 66 9.37 -0.48 2.83
CA LEU A 66 10.54 0.16 3.42
C LEU A 66 11.83 -0.31 2.76
N ILE A 67 12.01 -1.62 2.56
CA ILE A 67 13.18 -2.17 1.84
C ILE A 67 13.26 -1.59 0.43
N GLY A 68 12.14 -1.56 -0.30
CA GLY A 68 12.06 -0.99 -1.64
C GLY A 68 12.46 0.48 -1.67
N ALA A 69 11.93 1.28 -0.74
CA ALA A 69 12.24 2.70 -0.62
C ALA A 69 13.75 2.94 -0.36
N VAL A 70 14.34 2.21 0.59
CA VAL A 70 15.77 2.30 0.92
C VAL A 70 16.63 1.90 -0.28
N TYR A 71 16.28 0.82 -0.97
CA TYR A 71 17.01 0.36 -2.15
C TYR A 71 17.01 1.40 -3.27
N ILE A 72 15.84 1.99 -3.56
CA ILE A 72 15.70 3.06 -4.57
C ILE A 72 16.52 4.29 -4.17
N ALA A 73 16.43 4.70 -2.90
CA ALA A 73 17.16 5.86 -2.39
C ALA A 73 18.69 5.65 -2.47
N ARG A 74 19.18 4.43 -2.20
CA ARG A 74 20.61 4.09 -2.22
C ARG A 74 21.25 4.22 -3.60
N LYS A 75 20.50 3.96 -4.67
CA LYS A 75 21.02 4.00 -6.05
C LYS A 75 21.40 5.41 -6.52
N ASN A 76 20.90 6.46 -5.87
CA ASN A 76 21.17 7.85 -6.26
C ASN A 76 22.33 8.51 -5.50
N GLY A 77 23.03 7.79 -4.63
CA GLY A 77 24.14 8.33 -3.81
C GLY A 77 25.53 7.83 -4.20
N GLY A 78 25.68 7.18 -5.36
CA GLY A 78 26.91 6.46 -5.75
C GLY A 78 27.58 6.91 -7.05
N ASP A 79 27.06 7.92 -7.74
CA ASP A 79 27.67 8.49 -8.94
C ASP A 79 27.92 9.99 -8.72
N ALA A 80 28.99 10.29 -7.98
CA ALA A 80 29.68 11.58 -7.94
C ALA A 80 31.19 11.33 -7.92
#